data_AF-A0A3E2H697-F1
#
_entry.id   AF-A0A3E2H697-F1
#
_cell.length_a   1.000
_cell.length_b   1.000
_cell.length_c   1.000
_cell.angle_alpha   90.00
_cell.angle_beta   90.00
_cell.angle_gamma   90.00
#
_symmetry.space_group_name_H-M   'P 1'
#
loop_
_entity.id
_entity.type
_entity.pdbx_description
1 polymer ?
#
loop_
_entity_poly.entity_id
_entity_poly.type
_entity_poly.pdbx_seq_one_letter_code
_entity_poly.pdbx_strand_id
1 'polypeptide(L)'
;MLECDYNIHKSNSTYFSDLDVTRCHLLSLLCAPGLPAYKKRRASGEETAPFNIALGGVACFFQREIKPYEAYEMWTRVLGWDHKWVYVVTHFVRKGVKKPAGYLMHDQPRPWFSFLRGKRGEVQETSSSEGDQPVKSKSDIFAFGLSKCVFKSGRKTLPPELVFQRCQQLPLKPEDSTPESSSSMEDSGIIESSVGNSATISPGSVAELLEWSLTPEQDTVNEWSWEMIEAERQRGMKIAALMAGLDQLKEEFTGDSKPALGEYRDLLWA
;
A
#
# COMPACT_ATOMS: atom_id res chain seq x y z
N MET A 1 17.12 -27.39 -3.60
CA MET A 1 17.98 -27.26 -2.40
C MET A 1 18.61 -25.87 -2.24
N LEU A 2 18.28 -24.85 -3.06
CA LEU A 2 18.92 -23.52 -2.95
C LEU A 2 18.38 -22.65 -1.81
N GLU A 3 17.21 -22.97 -1.25
CA GLU A 3 16.61 -22.19 -0.16
C GLU A 3 16.80 -22.79 1.23
N CYS A 4 17.38 -23.99 1.34
CA CYS A 4 17.59 -24.64 2.63
C CYS A 4 18.95 -24.28 3.22
N ASP A 5 19.01 -24.12 4.53
CA ASP A 5 20.24 -24.00 5.29
C ASP A 5 20.88 -25.37 5.58
N TYR A 6 21.98 -25.36 6.34
CA TYR A 6 22.66 -26.58 6.79
C TYR A 6 21.77 -27.51 7.63
N ASN A 7 20.77 -26.95 8.32
CA ASN A 7 19.82 -27.71 9.15
C ASN A 7 18.66 -28.27 8.34
N ILE A 8 18.68 -28.15 7.00
CA ILE A 8 17.65 -28.67 6.10
C ILE A 8 16.30 -27.97 6.36
N HIS A 9 16.32 -26.72 6.84
CA HIS A 9 15.12 -25.88 6.92
C HIS A 9 15.26 -24.68 6.01
N LYS A 10 14.16 -23.99 5.70
CA LYS A 10 14.23 -22.74 4.93
C LYS A 10 15.20 -21.77 5.63
N SER A 11 16.24 -21.35 4.91
CA SER A 11 17.25 -20.44 5.43
C SER A 11 16.63 -19.10 5.80
N ASN A 12 16.99 -18.58 6.98
CA ASN A 12 16.48 -17.31 7.51
C ASN A 12 16.65 -16.14 6.51
N SER A 13 17.71 -16.15 5.69
CA SER A 13 17.94 -15.09 4.69
C SER A 13 16.93 -15.11 3.55
N THR A 14 16.41 -16.28 3.17
CA THR A 14 15.52 -16.42 2.01
C THR A 14 14.12 -15.85 2.25
N TYR A 15 13.70 -15.72 3.51
CA TYR A 15 12.45 -15.03 3.86
C TYR A 15 12.44 -13.59 3.37
N PHE A 16 13.59 -12.90 3.34
CA PHE A 16 13.66 -11.52 2.87
C PHE A 16 13.39 -11.39 1.37
N SER A 17 13.79 -12.38 0.57
CA SER A 17 13.47 -12.45 -0.86
C SER A 17 11.96 -12.60 -1.08
N ASP A 18 11.31 -13.46 -0.28
CA ASP A 18 9.85 -13.63 -0.32
C ASP A 18 9.11 -12.35 0.12
N LEU A 19 9.64 -11.66 1.12
CA LEU A 19 9.14 -10.34 1.53
C LEU A 19 9.27 -9.31 0.41
N ASP A 20 10.37 -9.29 -0.35
CA ASP A 20 10.56 -8.39 -1.49
C ASP A 20 9.51 -8.62 -2.58
N VAL A 21 9.27 -9.87 -2.94
CA VAL A 21 8.25 -10.23 -3.94
C VAL A 21 6.85 -9.78 -3.47
N THR A 22 6.47 -10.15 -2.24
CA THR A 22 5.11 -9.88 -1.73
C THR A 22 4.82 -8.39 -1.55
N ARG A 23 5.75 -7.62 -0.99
CA ARG A 23 5.56 -6.18 -0.79
C ARG A 23 5.56 -5.43 -2.13
N CYS A 24 6.39 -5.82 -3.09
CA CYS A 24 6.36 -5.27 -4.44
C CYS A 24 5.04 -5.57 -5.14
N HIS A 25 4.53 -6.80 -5.03
CA HIS A 25 3.22 -7.16 -5.59
C HIS A 25 2.10 -6.31 -4.99
N LEU A 26 1.99 -6.25 -3.65
CA LEU A 26 0.94 -5.48 -2.98
C LEU A 26 1.01 -3.99 -3.34
N LEU A 27 2.18 -3.37 -3.21
CA LEU A 27 2.31 -1.93 -3.42
C LEU A 27 2.14 -1.56 -4.90
N SER A 28 2.58 -2.41 -5.83
CA SER A 28 2.34 -2.20 -7.27
C SER A 28 0.85 -2.24 -7.59
N LEU A 29 0.11 -3.18 -7.01
CA LEU A 29 -1.34 -3.26 -7.15
C LEU A 29 -2.05 -2.00 -6.61
N LEU A 30 -1.70 -1.58 -5.40
CA LEU A 30 -2.27 -0.37 -4.79
C LEU A 30 -1.93 0.90 -5.59
N CYS A 31 -0.73 0.96 -6.17
CA CYS A 31 -0.28 2.13 -6.92
C CYS A 31 -0.76 2.15 -8.38
N ALA A 32 -1.10 0.99 -8.97
CA ALA A 32 -1.40 0.81 -10.39
C ALA A 32 -2.39 1.85 -10.97
N PRO A 33 -3.50 2.22 -10.30
CA PRO A 33 -4.43 3.22 -10.83
C PRO A 33 -3.82 4.62 -10.99
N GLY A 34 -2.88 4.98 -10.12
CA GLY A 34 -2.21 6.29 -10.14
C GLY A 34 -0.94 6.32 -11.01
N LEU A 35 -0.41 5.17 -11.44
CA LEU A 35 0.81 5.09 -12.26
C LEU A 35 0.75 5.93 -13.55
N PRO A 36 -0.38 5.99 -14.31
CA PRO A 36 -0.48 6.84 -15.49
C PRO A 36 -0.22 8.33 -15.21
N ALA A 37 -0.60 8.83 -14.03
CA ALA A 37 -0.34 10.22 -13.63
C ALA A 37 1.15 10.52 -13.51
N TYR A 38 1.97 9.52 -13.16
CA TYR A 38 3.43 9.63 -13.07
C TYR A 38 4.15 9.36 -14.40
N LYS A 39 3.43 8.89 -15.43
CA LYS A 39 3.99 8.61 -16.77
C LYS A 39 3.76 9.75 -17.78
N LYS A 40 2.78 10.63 -17.55
CA LYS A 40 2.49 11.75 -18.48
C LYS A 40 3.69 12.70 -18.53
N ARG A 41 4.31 12.83 -19.70
CA ARG A 41 5.35 13.84 -20.00
C ARG A 41 4.74 15.23 -19.75
N ARG A 42 5.38 16.09 -18.97
CA ARG A 42 4.87 17.46 -18.76
C ARG A 42 4.81 18.17 -20.10
N ALA A 43 3.78 18.99 -20.31
CA ALA A 43 3.67 19.84 -21.50
C ALA A 43 4.87 20.79 -21.68
N SER A 44 5.66 21.02 -20.62
CA SER A 44 6.90 21.80 -20.61
C SER A 44 8.13 21.05 -21.16
N GLY A 45 7.99 19.83 -21.69
CA GLY A 45 9.11 19.04 -22.22
C GLY A 45 9.99 18.38 -21.16
N GLU A 46 9.75 18.62 -19.86
CA GLU A 46 10.42 17.93 -18.76
C GLU A 46 9.91 16.48 -18.64
N GLU A 47 10.82 15.53 -18.66
CA GLU A 47 10.52 14.13 -18.37
C GLU A 47 9.99 13.99 -16.94
N THR A 48 8.84 13.34 -16.78
CA THR A 48 8.27 13.11 -15.46
C THR A 48 9.13 12.12 -14.70
N ALA A 49 9.56 12.53 -13.51
CA ALA A 49 10.50 11.77 -12.71
C ALA A 49 9.92 10.38 -12.34
N PRO A 50 10.72 9.30 -12.48
CA PRO A 50 10.23 7.94 -12.36
C PRO A 50 9.66 7.68 -10.97
N PHE A 51 8.48 7.06 -10.92
CA PHE A 51 7.90 6.58 -9.67
C PHE A 51 8.62 5.31 -9.23
N ASN A 52 9.11 5.31 -7.99
CA ASN A 52 9.85 4.19 -7.40
C ASN A 52 9.45 3.99 -5.95
N ILE A 53 9.55 2.76 -5.48
CA ILE A 53 9.30 2.36 -4.09
C ILE A 53 10.65 1.88 -3.55
N ALA A 54 11.19 2.61 -2.57
CA ALA A 54 12.46 2.23 -1.95
C ALA A 54 12.23 1.61 -0.58
N LEU A 55 13.01 0.57 -0.25
CA LEU A 55 13.03 -0.06 1.06
C LEU A 55 13.92 0.75 2.00
N GLY A 56 13.38 1.19 3.13
CA GLY A 56 14.13 1.89 4.19
C GLY A 56 14.55 0.96 5.34
N GLY A 57 13.89 -0.17 5.50
CA GLY A 57 14.24 -1.17 6.50
C GLY A 57 13.28 -2.36 6.49
N VAL A 58 13.75 -3.50 6.98
CA VAL A 58 12.95 -4.70 7.12
C VAL A 58 13.36 -5.44 8.39
N ALA A 59 12.38 -5.94 9.12
CA ALA A 59 12.57 -6.86 10.23
C ALA A 59 11.81 -8.15 9.93
N CYS A 60 12.40 -9.30 10.24
CA CYS A 60 11.75 -10.59 10.11
C CYS A 60 11.92 -11.37 11.41
N PHE A 61 10.83 -12.01 11.84
CA PHE A 61 10.76 -12.77 13.08
C PHE A 61 10.35 -14.20 12.75
N PHE A 62 11.18 -15.16 13.19
CA PHE A 62 11.01 -16.58 12.91
C PHE A 62 10.43 -17.25 14.16
N GLN A 63 9.21 -17.78 14.05
CA GLN A 63 8.53 -18.49 15.15
C GLN A 63 8.66 -20.01 15.01
N ARG A 64 8.60 -20.52 13.78
CA ARG A 64 8.70 -21.94 13.48
C ARG A 64 9.40 -22.16 12.14
N GLU A 65 10.21 -23.21 12.07
CA GLU A 65 10.86 -23.66 10.85
C GLU A 65 9.84 -24.09 9.78
N ILE A 66 10.20 -23.83 8.52
CA ILE A 66 9.50 -24.36 7.33
C ILE A 66 10.36 -25.50 6.80
N LYS A 67 9.78 -26.70 6.73
CA LYS A 67 10.48 -27.90 6.25
C LYS A 67 10.68 -27.88 4.73
N PRO A 68 11.63 -28.66 4.19
CA PRO A 68 11.78 -28.79 2.75
C PRO A 68 10.48 -29.26 2.11
N TYR A 69 10.09 -28.61 1.03
CA TYR A 69 8.84 -28.88 0.31
C TYR A 69 7.56 -28.66 1.12
N GLU A 70 7.64 -28.07 2.32
CA GLU A 70 6.45 -27.67 3.07
C GLU A 70 5.79 -26.46 2.41
N ALA A 71 4.52 -26.62 2.04
CA ALA A 71 3.76 -25.55 1.42
C ALA A 71 3.31 -24.53 2.46
N TYR A 72 3.51 -23.25 2.16
CA TYR A 72 3.08 -22.13 2.98
C TYR A 72 2.38 -21.07 2.13
N GLU A 73 1.66 -20.18 2.79
CA GLU A 73 1.01 -19.01 2.20
C GLU A 73 1.58 -17.74 2.82
N MET A 74 1.57 -16.65 2.05
CA MET A 74 1.97 -15.33 2.52
C MET A 74 0.79 -14.37 2.51
N TRP A 75 0.51 -13.80 3.68
CA TRP A 75 -0.57 -12.85 3.89
C TRP A 75 0.01 -11.47 4.14
N THR A 76 -0.05 -10.62 3.12
CA THR A 76 0.56 -9.29 3.11
C THR A 76 -0.50 -8.21 3.12
N ARG A 77 -0.35 -7.22 4.00
CA ARG A 77 -1.22 -6.05 4.06
C ARG A 77 -0.45 -4.80 4.46
N VAL A 78 -1.00 -3.63 4.12
CA VAL A 78 -0.55 -2.37 4.71
C VAL A 78 -0.92 -2.38 6.19
N LEU A 79 0.06 -2.16 7.06
CA LEU A 79 -0.14 -2.03 8.49
C LEU A 79 -0.58 -0.62 8.85
N GLY A 80 0.07 0.38 8.25
CA GLY A 80 -0.20 1.80 8.46
C GLY A 80 0.82 2.64 7.70
N TRP A 81 0.68 3.96 7.76
CA TRP A 81 1.62 4.89 7.15
C TRP A 81 1.71 6.18 7.96
N ASP A 82 2.87 6.84 7.88
CA ASP A 82 3.09 8.19 8.38
C ASP A 82 3.24 9.19 7.21
N HIS A 83 3.84 10.36 7.45
CA HIS A 83 4.06 11.38 6.43
C HIS A 83 5.11 11.02 5.36
N LYS A 84 5.92 9.99 5.59
CA LYS A 84 7.07 9.61 4.76
C LYS A 84 7.07 8.12 4.40
N TRP A 85 6.75 7.25 5.35
CA TRP A 85 6.90 5.81 5.30
C TRP A 85 5.56 5.11 5.25
N VAL A 86 5.47 4.07 4.42
CA VAL A 86 4.43 3.05 4.48
C VAL A 86 4.98 1.80 5.13
N TYR A 87 4.22 1.23 6.05
CA TYR A 87 4.57 0.02 6.77
C TYR A 87 3.74 -1.15 6.23
N VAL A 88 4.42 -2.21 5.79
CA VAL A 88 3.79 -3.41 5.23
C VAL A 88 4.13 -4.59 6.13
N VAL A 89 3.12 -5.35 6.53
CA VAL A 89 3.28 -6.57 7.32
C VAL A 89 2.95 -7.78 6.45
N THR A 90 3.81 -8.80 6.51
CA THR A 90 3.63 -10.08 5.83
C THR A 90 3.69 -11.20 6.86
N HIS A 91 2.73 -12.12 6.83
CA HIS A 91 2.72 -13.32 7.66
C HIS A 91 2.94 -14.55 6.79
N PHE A 92 3.87 -15.40 7.19
CA PHE A 92 4.08 -16.73 6.61
C PHE A 92 3.25 -17.71 7.42
N VAL A 93 2.25 -18.32 6.79
CA VAL A 93 1.30 -19.22 7.45
C VAL A 93 1.25 -20.57 6.77
N ARG A 94 0.84 -21.60 7.49
CA ARG A 94 0.58 -22.92 6.90
C ARG A 94 -0.53 -22.80 5.85
N LYS A 95 -0.27 -23.42 4.69
CA LYS A 95 -1.21 -23.44 3.56
C LYS A 95 -2.54 -24.08 3.97
N GLY A 96 -3.65 -23.47 3.54
CA GLY A 96 -5.01 -24.00 3.79
C GLY A 96 -5.59 -23.74 5.18
N VAL A 97 -4.85 -23.09 6.10
CA VAL A 97 -5.39 -22.72 7.42
C VAL A 97 -6.40 -21.59 7.33
N LYS A 98 -6.25 -20.71 6.33
CA LYS A 98 -7.15 -19.58 6.09
C LYS A 98 -7.60 -19.61 4.64
N LYS A 99 -8.91 -19.48 4.42
CA LYS A 99 -9.48 -19.28 3.08
C LYS A 99 -9.63 -17.78 2.85
N PRO A 100 -9.06 -17.21 1.77
CA PRO A 100 -9.28 -15.80 1.46
C PRO A 100 -10.74 -15.58 1.07
N ALA A 101 -11.26 -14.39 1.37
CA ALA A 101 -12.60 -13.99 0.96
C ALA A 101 -12.75 -13.87 -0.57
N GLY A 102 -11.63 -13.76 -1.29
CA GLY A 102 -11.56 -13.74 -2.75
C GLY A 102 -10.13 -13.52 -3.23
N TYR A 103 -9.92 -13.67 -4.55
CA TYR A 103 -8.63 -13.44 -5.20
C TYR A 103 -8.72 -12.23 -6.14
N LEU A 104 -7.75 -11.33 -6.04
CA LEU A 104 -7.71 -10.10 -6.85
C LEU A 104 -7.14 -10.31 -8.26
N MET A 105 -6.33 -11.35 -8.47
CA MET A 105 -5.56 -11.57 -9.70
C MET A 105 -5.93 -12.88 -10.42
N HIS A 106 -7.22 -13.24 -10.47
CA HIS A 106 -7.67 -14.39 -11.27
C HIS A 106 -8.01 -13.97 -12.71
N ASP A 107 -7.99 -14.95 -13.61
CA ASP A 107 -8.04 -14.92 -15.10
C ASP A 107 -9.31 -14.31 -15.75
N GLN A 108 -9.99 -13.42 -15.04
CA GLN A 108 -11.09 -12.60 -15.56
C GLN A 108 -10.78 -11.16 -15.17
N PRO A 109 -10.67 -10.22 -16.13
CA PRO A 109 -10.39 -8.82 -15.85
C PRO A 109 -11.60 -8.19 -15.17
N ARG A 110 -11.75 -8.41 -13.86
CA ARG A 110 -12.62 -7.59 -13.04
C ARG A 110 -11.82 -6.36 -12.65
N PRO A 111 -12.36 -5.14 -12.82
CA PRO A 111 -11.75 -3.96 -12.24
C PRO A 111 -11.54 -4.23 -10.74
N TRP A 112 -10.32 -4.01 -10.24
CA TRP A 112 -9.98 -4.38 -8.86
C TRP A 112 -10.95 -3.68 -7.88
N PHE A 113 -11.38 -2.43 -8.09
CA PHE A 113 -12.43 -1.79 -7.28
C PHE A 113 -13.82 -2.50 -7.26
N SER A 114 -14.06 -3.55 -8.07
CA SER A 114 -15.28 -4.37 -7.95
C SER A 114 -15.37 -5.17 -6.65
N PHE A 115 -14.27 -5.39 -5.90
CA PHE A 115 -14.36 -5.97 -4.55
C PHE A 115 -14.82 -4.96 -3.50
N LEU A 116 -14.57 -3.66 -3.70
CA LEU A 116 -15.18 -2.59 -2.88
C LEU A 116 -16.68 -2.47 -3.19
N ARG A 117 -17.08 -2.83 -4.41
CA ARG A 117 -18.46 -2.87 -4.91
C ARG A 117 -19.13 -4.26 -4.82
N GLY A 118 -18.43 -5.24 -4.25
CA GLY A 118 -18.76 -6.66 -4.38
C GLY A 118 -19.71 -7.13 -3.29
N LYS A 119 -20.96 -7.40 -3.67
CA LYS A 119 -21.94 -8.20 -2.91
C LYS A 119 -21.22 -9.39 -2.27
N ARG A 120 -21.44 -9.58 -0.96
CA ARG A 120 -21.16 -10.83 -0.24
C ARG A 120 -21.98 -11.93 -0.93
N GLY A 121 -21.40 -12.54 -1.96
CA GLY A 121 -21.99 -13.67 -2.66
C GLY A 121 -22.22 -14.80 -1.68
N GLU A 122 -23.39 -15.42 -1.78
CA GLU A 122 -23.84 -16.56 -1.01
C GLU A 122 -22.69 -17.51 -0.65
N VAL A 123 -22.55 -17.75 0.65
CA VAL A 123 -21.88 -18.94 1.15
C VAL A 123 -22.73 -20.11 0.68
N GLN A 124 -22.36 -20.70 -0.45
CA GLN A 124 -22.87 -22.00 -0.83
C GLN A 124 -22.23 -23.01 0.12
N GLU A 125 -23.00 -23.43 1.12
CA GLU A 125 -22.71 -24.60 1.94
C GLU A 125 -22.55 -25.81 1.01
N THR A 126 -21.30 -26.13 0.66
CA THR A 126 -20.95 -27.47 0.23
C THR A 126 -20.57 -28.27 1.46
N SER A 127 -21.57 -29.00 1.95
CA SER A 127 -21.44 -30.04 2.94
C SER A 127 -20.48 -31.14 2.45
N SER A 128 -19.27 -31.17 2.99
CA SER A 128 -18.43 -32.38 3.08
C SER A 128 -17.31 -32.19 4.11
N SER A 129 -17.68 -32.49 5.36
CA SER A 129 -16.92 -33.23 6.38
C SER A 129 -15.42 -33.46 6.13
N GLU A 130 -14.56 -32.77 6.89
CA GLU A 130 -13.74 -33.33 8.00
C GLU A 130 -12.66 -32.31 8.41
N GLY A 131 -12.70 -31.87 9.67
CA GLY A 131 -11.56 -31.22 10.34
C GLY A 131 -11.65 -29.70 10.57
N ASP A 132 -12.82 -29.14 10.87
CA ASP A 132 -12.91 -27.76 11.37
C ASP A 132 -12.57 -27.71 12.87
N GLN A 133 -11.26 -27.75 13.16
CA GLN A 133 -10.75 -27.40 14.48
C GLN A 133 -10.49 -25.89 14.51
N PRO A 134 -10.97 -25.15 15.52
CA PRO A 134 -10.64 -23.74 15.67
C PRO A 134 -9.13 -23.61 15.78
N VAL A 135 -8.56 -22.84 14.84
CA VAL A 135 -7.15 -22.48 14.73
C VAL A 135 -6.57 -22.22 16.13
N LYS A 136 -5.59 -23.04 16.55
CA LYS A 136 -4.70 -22.70 17.67
C LYS A 136 -3.90 -21.47 17.21
N SER A 137 -4.42 -20.28 17.55
CA SER A 137 -4.19 -18.97 16.92
C SER A 137 -2.75 -18.47 16.75
N LYS A 138 -1.74 -19.21 17.22
CA LYS A 138 -0.31 -18.90 17.05
C LYS A 138 0.49 -20.03 16.40
N SER A 139 0.03 -21.29 16.46
CA SER A 139 0.81 -22.42 15.96
C SER A 139 0.88 -22.51 14.44
N ASP A 140 0.11 -21.71 13.71
CA ASP A 140 0.06 -21.79 12.25
C ASP A 140 0.91 -20.72 11.55
N ILE A 141 1.54 -19.83 12.32
CA ILE A 141 2.44 -18.80 11.80
C ILE A 141 3.87 -19.33 11.89
N PHE A 142 4.55 -19.41 10.74
CA PHE A 142 5.97 -19.76 10.68
C PHE A 142 6.85 -18.56 10.97
N ALA A 143 6.55 -17.43 10.34
CA ALA A 143 7.33 -16.21 10.45
C ALA A 143 6.44 -15.01 10.14
N PHE A 144 6.91 -13.82 10.48
CA PHE A 144 6.31 -12.57 10.04
C PHE A 144 7.38 -11.52 9.78
N GLY A 145 7.14 -10.69 8.78
CA GLY A 145 8.01 -9.61 8.38
C GLY A 145 7.31 -8.26 8.47
N LEU A 146 8.05 -7.25 8.91
CA LEU A 146 7.63 -5.86 8.89
C LEU A 146 8.58 -5.06 7.99
N SER A 147 8.02 -4.38 7.01
CA SER A 147 8.75 -3.60 6.02
C SER A 147 8.43 -2.12 6.14
N LYS A 148 9.45 -1.27 6.09
CA LYS A 148 9.36 0.19 6.05
C LYS A 148 9.75 0.66 4.65
N CYS A 149 8.79 1.13 3.86
CA CYS A 149 8.99 1.53 2.47
C CYS A 149 8.68 3.02 2.28
N VAL A 150 9.31 3.64 1.27
CA VAL A 150 9.08 5.05 0.91
C VAL A 150 8.73 5.17 -0.57
N PHE A 151 7.76 6.03 -0.87
CA PHE A 151 7.43 6.37 -2.25
C PHE A 151 8.32 7.51 -2.74
N LYS A 152 8.84 7.40 -3.96
CA LYS A 152 9.71 8.40 -4.57
C LYS A 152 9.25 8.72 -5.98
N SER A 153 9.35 9.99 -6.36
CA SER A 153 9.31 10.44 -7.76
C SER A 153 10.65 11.10 -8.06
N GLY A 154 11.53 10.35 -8.74
CA GLY A 154 12.95 10.68 -8.87
C GLY A 154 13.63 10.87 -7.51
N ARG A 155 14.17 12.07 -7.26
CA ARG A 155 14.83 12.43 -5.98
C ARG A 155 13.86 12.89 -4.89
N LYS A 156 12.59 13.16 -5.23
CA LYS A 156 11.59 13.66 -4.27
C LYS A 156 10.88 12.51 -3.57
N THR A 157 10.71 12.63 -2.26
CA THR A 157 9.92 11.69 -1.45
C THR A 157 8.46 12.12 -1.49
N LEU A 158 7.55 11.17 -1.71
CA LEU A 158 6.10 11.40 -1.74
C LEU A 158 5.46 10.87 -0.45
N PRO A 159 4.60 11.65 0.22
CA PRO A 159 3.80 11.16 1.33
C PRO A 159 2.89 9.99 0.90
N PRO A 160 2.83 8.90 1.68
CA PRO A 160 1.95 7.76 1.38
C PRO A 160 0.48 8.15 1.19
N GLU A 161 -0.04 9.05 2.02
CA GLU A 161 -1.42 9.53 1.93
C GLU A 161 -1.71 10.17 0.56
N LEU A 162 -0.82 11.02 0.07
CA LEU A 162 -0.93 11.64 -1.25
C LEU A 162 -0.89 10.61 -2.38
N VAL A 163 -0.06 9.58 -2.25
CA VAL A 163 0.01 8.48 -3.23
C VAL A 163 -1.31 7.72 -3.23
N PHE A 164 -1.83 7.33 -2.07
CA PHE A 164 -3.08 6.59 -1.95
C PHE A 164 -4.29 7.39 -2.42
N GLN A 165 -4.37 8.70 -2.14
CA GLN A 165 -5.40 9.58 -2.68
C GLN A 165 -5.36 9.61 -4.22
N ARG A 166 -4.17 9.81 -4.82
CA ARG A 166 -4.00 9.83 -6.28
C ARG A 166 -4.32 8.48 -6.93
N CYS A 167 -4.09 7.40 -6.21
CA CYS A 167 -4.42 6.05 -6.64
C CYS A 167 -5.87 5.64 -6.34
N GLN A 168 -6.71 6.57 -5.85
CA GLN A 168 -8.12 6.36 -5.49
C GLN A 168 -8.30 5.22 -4.47
N GLN A 169 -7.34 5.08 -3.55
CA GLN A 169 -7.34 4.07 -2.49
C GLN A 169 -7.89 4.61 -1.17
N LEU A 170 -8.11 5.92 -1.07
CA LEU A 170 -8.66 6.58 0.11
C LEU A 170 -9.97 7.28 -0.26
N PRO A 171 -11.00 7.21 0.60
CA PRO A 171 -12.21 8.00 0.42
C PRO A 171 -11.88 9.48 0.53
N LEU A 172 -12.76 10.33 -0.02
CA LEU A 172 -12.64 11.77 0.12
C LEU A 172 -12.64 12.13 1.61
N LYS A 173 -11.67 12.93 2.01
CA LYS A 173 -11.59 13.43 3.38
C LYS A 173 -12.84 14.30 3.65
N PRO A 174 -13.54 14.12 4.76
CA PRO A 174 -14.50 15.13 5.20
C PRO A 174 -13.73 16.42 5.50
N GLU A 175 -14.09 17.52 4.81
CA GLU A 175 -13.45 18.87 4.77
C GLU A 175 -12.46 19.05 3.60
N ASP A 176 -12.77 19.77 2.52
CA ASP A 176 -13.42 21.10 2.44
C ASP A 176 -14.90 21.10 1.98
N SER A 177 -15.81 21.19 2.94
CA SER A 177 -17.15 21.74 2.72
C SER A 177 -17.38 22.84 3.77
N THR A 178 -16.84 24.02 3.51
CA THR A 178 -17.35 25.27 4.10
C THR A 178 -17.66 26.25 2.98
N PRO A 179 -18.69 27.07 3.18
CA PRO A 179 -19.48 27.67 2.11
C PRO A 179 -18.77 28.86 1.48
N GLU A 180 -19.23 29.21 0.28
CA GLU A 180 -18.98 30.50 -0.36
C GLU A 180 -18.94 31.63 0.69
N SER A 181 -17.75 32.17 0.90
CA SER A 181 -17.54 33.45 1.56
C SER A 181 -16.87 34.36 0.55
N SER A 182 -17.74 35.04 -0.20
CA SER A 182 -17.61 36.44 -0.60
C SER A 182 -16.18 36.95 -0.71
N SER A 183 -15.68 36.99 -1.95
CA SER A 183 -14.61 37.91 -2.32
C SER A 183 -15.00 39.32 -1.91
N SER A 184 -14.32 39.84 -0.89
CA SER A 184 -14.29 41.27 -0.59
C SER A 184 -13.72 41.98 -1.81
N MET A 185 -14.60 42.74 -2.47
CA MET A 185 -14.31 43.63 -3.58
C MET A 185 -13.13 44.56 -3.26
N GLU A 186 -12.11 44.52 -4.10
CA GLU A 186 -11.27 45.68 -4.38
C GLU A 186 -11.97 46.53 -5.45
N ASP A 187 -12.13 47.81 -5.10
CA ASP A 187 -12.63 48.91 -5.91
C ASP A 187 -11.59 49.34 -6.95
N SER A 188 -11.98 49.42 -8.23
CA SER A 188 -11.57 50.47 -9.19
C SER A 188 -12.01 50.16 -10.65
N GLY A 189 -13.13 50.75 -11.06
CA GLY A 189 -13.25 51.63 -12.24
C GLY A 189 -13.12 51.14 -13.71
N ILE A 190 -14.27 51.16 -14.41
CA ILE A 190 -14.61 51.71 -15.78
C ILE A 190 -13.87 51.11 -17.03
N ILE A 191 -14.43 50.72 -18.20
CA ILE A 191 -15.43 51.29 -19.14
C ILE A 191 -15.99 50.18 -20.10
N GLU A 192 -17.26 50.31 -20.50
CA GLU A 192 -17.98 49.55 -21.56
C GLU A 192 -17.48 49.78 -22.99
N SER A 193 -17.58 48.78 -23.89
CA SER A 193 -18.27 48.96 -25.19
C SER A 193 -18.40 47.66 -26.01
N SER A 194 -19.66 47.37 -26.38
CA SER A 194 -20.22 46.65 -27.52
C SER A 194 -19.34 46.20 -28.70
N VAL A 195 -19.62 45.01 -29.25
CA VAL A 195 -20.29 44.72 -30.55
C VAL A 195 -20.05 43.24 -30.91
N GLY A 196 -21.10 42.53 -31.36
CA GLY A 196 -21.13 41.07 -31.49
C GLY A 196 -20.44 40.48 -32.72
N ASN A 197 -20.33 39.15 -32.71
CA ASN A 197 -20.84 38.30 -33.79
C ASN A 197 -20.90 36.83 -33.38
N SER A 198 -21.97 36.20 -33.84
CA SER A 198 -22.34 34.80 -33.66
C SER A 198 -21.48 33.86 -34.49
N ALA A 199 -20.97 32.79 -33.89
CA ALA A 199 -20.57 31.57 -34.60
C ALA A 199 -20.76 30.36 -33.67
N THR A 200 -21.89 29.68 -33.90
CA THR A 200 -22.25 28.34 -33.46
C THR A 200 -21.12 27.31 -33.65
N ILE A 201 -20.67 26.68 -32.56
CA ILE A 201 -20.16 25.30 -32.56
C ILE A 201 -20.69 24.61 -31.29
N SER A 202 -21.40 23.50 -31.49
CA SER A 202 -22.07 22.67 -30.48
C SER A 202 -21.09 22.05 -29.47
N PRO A 203 -21.32 22.15 -28.15
CA PRO A 203 -20.56 21.40 -27.14
C PRO A 203 -21.32 20.12 -26.73
N GLY A 204 -21.68 19.26 -27.69
CA GLY A 204 -22.06 17.89 -27.39
C GLY A 204 -20.81 17.02 -27.30
N SER A 205 -20.29 16.75 -26.09
CA SER A 205 -19.39 15.61 -25.77
C SER A 205 -18.77 15.65 -24.35
N VAL A 206 -19.00 16.68 -23.53
CA VAL A 206 -18.39 16.74 -22.17
C VAL A 206 -19.39 16.79 -21.01
N ALA A 207 -20.64 17.19 -21.26
CA ALA A 207 -21.69 17.15 -20.24
C ALA A 207 -22.23 15.73 -20.01
N GLU A 208 -22.37 14.92 -21.07
CA GLU A 208 -22.90 13.55 -20.99
C GLU A 208 -21.96 12.55 -20.29
N LEU A 209 -20.66 12.86 -20.19
CA LEU A 209 -19.69 12.04 -19.44
C LEU A 209 -19.64 12.37 -17.94
N LEU A 210 -20.32 13.45 -17.51
CA LEU A 210 -20.38 13.90 -16.11
C LEU A 210 -21.74 13.66 -15.43
N GLU A 211 -22.74 13.15 -16.17
CA GLU A 211 -24.11 13.03 -15.69
C GLU A 211 -24.49 11.63 -15.17
N TRP A 212 -23.68 10.58 -15.44
CA TRP A 212 -23.87 9.27 -14.78
C TRP A 212 -23.59 9.32 -13.25
N SER A 213 -22.93 10.36 -12.76
CA SER A 213 -22.51 10.47 -11.35
C SER A 213 -23.50 11.11 -10.39
N LEU A 214 -24.70 11.52 -10.82
CA LEU A 214 -25.64 12.23 -9.95
C LEU A 214 -27.07 11.69 -10.04
N THR A 215 -27.26 10.47 -9.52
CA THR A 215 -28.52 10.10 -8.86
C THR A 215 -28.18 9.49 -7.49
N PRO A 216 -28.61 10.08 -6.37
CA PRO A 216 -28.41 9.51 -5.06
C PRO A 216 -29.55 8.54 -4.77
N GLU A 217 -29.46 7.32 -5.31
CA GLU A 217 -30.22 6.22 -4.74
C GLU A 217 -29.44 5.68 -3.55
N GLN A 218 -30.04 5.86 -2.36
CA GLN A 218 -29.57 5.36 -1.09
C GLN A 218 -29.48 3.84 -1.12
N ASP A 219 -28.28 3.32 -1.41
CA ASP A 219 -27.88 1.99 -0.99
C ASP A 219 -26.75 2.15 0.03
N THR A 220 -27.06 1.90 1.31
CA THR A 220 -26.10 1.85 2.42
C THR A 220 -25.20 0.62 2.26
N VAL A 221 -24.31 0.66 1.27
CA VAL A 221 -23.20 -0.27 1.13
C VAL A 221 -22.15 0.14 2.14
N ASN A 222 -21.66 -0.83 2.91
CA ASN A 222 -20.70 -0.69 3.99
C ASN A 222 -19.31 -0.27 3.45
N GLU A 223 -19.21 0.96 2.93
CA GLU A 223 -17.98 1.59 2.48
C GLU A 223 -17.11 1.90 3.70
N TRP A 224 -15.81 1.60 3.61
CA TRP A 224 -14.85 1.98 4.65
C TRP A 224 -14.85 3.50 4.78
N SER A 225 -15.39 4.01 5.89
CA SER A 225 -15.36 5.45 6.15
C SER A 225 -13.93 5.93 6.41
N TRP A 226 -13.69 7.22 6.17
CA TRP A 226 -12.40 7.85 6.49
C TRP A 226 -11.98 7.59 7.94
N GLU A 227 -12.94 7.64 8.87
CA GLU A 227 -12.72 7.38 10.30
C GLU A 227 -12.27 5.94 10.57
N MET A 228 -12.85 4.94 9.90
CA MET A 228 -12.45 3.54 10.05
C MET A 228 -11.03 3.29 9.51
N ILE A 229 -10.70 3.90 8.37
CA ILE A 229 -9.36 3.81 7.77
C ILE A 229 -8.34 4.46 8.69
N GLU A 230 -8.65 5.65 9.20
CA GLU A 230 -7.78 6.36 10.12
C GLU A 230 -7.60 5.59 11.45
N ALA A 231 -8.66 4.97 11.96
CA ALA A 231 -8.58 4.12 13.15
C ALA A 231 -7.69 2.89 12.94
N GLU A 232 -7.82 2.17 11.81
CA GLU A 232 -6.94 1.03 11.52
C GLU A 232 -5.50 1.50 11.24
N ARG A 233 -5.32 2.65 10.57
CA ARG A 233 -4.00 3.28 10.37
C ARG A 233 -3.35 3.56 11.73
N GLN A 234 -4.04 4.22 12.64
CA GLN A 234 -3.54 4.52 13.99
C GLN A 234 -3.26 3.25 14.79
N ARG A 235 -4.09 2.21 14.66
CA ARG A 235 -3.87 0.91 15.30
C ARG A 235 -2.55 0.29 14.83
N GLY A 236 -2.29 0.29 13.52
CA GLY A 236 -1.04 -0.21 12.96
C GLY A 236 0.17 0.66 13.29
N MET A 237 -0.02 1.98 13.37
CA MET A 237 1.05 2.92 13.72
C MET A 237 1.64 2.69 15.11
N LYS A 238 0.87 2.14 16.07
CA LYS A 238 1.41 1.75 17.38
C LYS A 238 2.57 0.75 17.28
N ILE A 239 2.46 -0.21 16.37
CA ILE A 239 3.51 -1.21 16.11
C ILE A 239 4.59 -0.60 15.21
N ALA A 240 4.20 0.16 14.18
CA ALA A 240 5.14 0.81 13.27
C ALA A 240 6.08 1.79 14.00
N ALA A 241 5.59 2.47 15.04
CA ALA A 241 6.39 3.37 15.87
C ALA A 241 7.57 2.66 16.54
N LEU A 242 7.44 1.39 16.91
CA LEU A 242 8.55 0.60 17.45
C LEU A 242 9.65 0.40 16.42
N MET A 243 9.29 0.09 15.17
CA MET A 243 10.25 -0.02 14.07
C MET A 243 10.85 1.33 13.70
N ALA A 244 10.08 2.42 13.78
CA ALA A 244 10.60 3.77 13.57
C ALA A 244 11.63 4.15 14.64
N GLY A 245 11.40 3.77 15.89
CA GLY A 245 12.31 4.00 17.01
C GLY A 245 13.69 3.36 16.84
N LEU A 246 13.79 2.27 16.06
CA LEU A 246 15.08 1.64 15.74
C LEU A 246 16.03 2.57 14.97
N ASP A 247 15.55 3.66 14.37
CA ASP A 247 16.42 4.66 13.74
C ASP A 247 17.40 5.30 14.76
N GLN A 248 17.10 5.26 16.07
CA GLN A 248 17.96 5.74 17.16
C GLN A 248 19.21 4.88 17.37
N LEU A 249 19.22 3.62 16.89
CA LEU A 249 20.39 2.73 17.02
C LEU A 249 21.66 3.28 16.35
N LYS A 250 21.52 4.28 15.47
CA LYS A 250 22.67 4.99 14.89
C LYS A 250 23.50 5.72 15.94
N GLU A 251 22.88 6.15 17.04
CA GLU A 251 23.53 6.89 18.13
C GLU A 251 24.31 5.96 19.07
N GLU A 252 23.98 4.66 19.09
CA GLU A 252 24.69 3.64 19.88
C GLU A 252 26.06 3.27 19.29
N PHE A 253 26.41 3.77 18.10
CA PHE A 253 27.71 3.50 17.49
C PHE A 253 28.81 4.29 18.22
N THR A 254 29.59 3.58 19.04
CA THR A 254 30.64 4.17 19.88
C THR A 254 31.93 4.53 19.14
N GLY A 255 32.12 4.04 17.90
CA GLY A 255 33.33 4.26 17.11
C GLY A 255 34.62 4.00 17.91
N ASP A 256 35.56 4.94 17.85
CA ASP A 256 36.89 4.84 18.47
C ASP A 256 36.88 4.97 20.01
N SER A 257 35.73 5.24 20.63
CA SER A 257 35.65 5.42 22.08
C SER A 257 35.75 4.11 22.88
N LYS A 258 35.60 2.95 22.23
CA LYS A 258 35.68 1.63 22.87
C LYS A 258 36.51 0.67 22.01
N PRO A 259 37.22 -0.30 22.63
CA PRO A 259 37.96 -1.30 21.87
C PRO A 259 37.00 -2.19 21.06
N ALA A 260 37.40 -2.53 19.83
CA ALA A 260 36.71 -3.50 18.99
C ALA A 260 37.05 -4.94 19.41
N LEU A 261 36.17 -5.90 19.10
CA LEU A 261 36.38 -7.32 19.41
C LEU A 261 37.58 -7.92 18.65
N GLY A 262 37.81 -7.48 17.42
CA GLY A 262 38.93 -7.93 16.60
C GLY A 262 38.84 -7.43 15.17
N GLU A 263 39.95 -7.55 14.44
CA GLU A 263 40.01 -7.37 12.99
C GLU A 263 39.88 -8.75 12.33
N TYR A 264 38.79 -8.97 11.60
CA TYR A 264 38.57 -10.19 10.85
C TYR A 264 38.92 -9.92 9.39
N ARG A 265 40.09 -10.42 8.95
CA ARG A 265 40.45 -10.39 7.53
C ARG A 265 39.62 -11.44 6.81
N ASP A 266 38.96 -11.03 5.73
CA ASP A 266 38.26 -11.98 4.86
C ASP A 266 39.23 -13.09 4.44
N LEU A 267 38.81 -14.34 4.61
CA LEU A 267 39.63 -15.57 4.47
C LEU A 267 40.13 -15.86 3.03
N LEU A 268 40.28 -14.86 2.16
CA LEU A 268 40.52 -15.05 0.72
C LEU A 268 41.64 -14.20 0.11
N TRP A 269 42.69 -13.86 0.87
CA TRP A 269 43.97 -13.52 0.26
C TRP A 269 45.13 -13.74 1.25
N ALA A 270 45.86 -14.82 1.01
CA ALA A 270 47.25 -15.01 1.42
C ALA A 270 48.06 -15.27 0.15
#